data_AF-A0A1Q3GL00-F1
#
_entry.id   AF-A0A1Q3GL00-F1
#
_cell.length_a   1.000
_cell.length_b   1.000
_cell.length_c   1.000
_cell.angle_alpha   90.00
_cell.angle_beta   90.00
_cell.angle_gamma   90.00
#
_symmetry.space_group_name_H-M   'P 1'
#
loop_
_entity.id
_entity.type
_entity.pdbx_description
1 polymer ?
#
loop_
_entity_poly.entity_id
_entity_poly.type
_entity_poly.pdbx_seq_one_letter_code
_entity_poly.pdbx_strand_id
1 'polypeptide(L)'
;MLNLKNNLRETEYQAQNTTQMNKPQIEAGIWVFETKAPLVPMYVGKMLGYGMCEVIYGKSLPFRVYKKRVATLRPLKPEELHLVNNPMGREIEFAAKSA
;
A
#
# COMPACT_ATOMS: atom_id res chain seq x y z
N MET A 1 -4.01 -18.22 -48.23
CA MET A 1 -4.44 -17.44 -47.06
C MET A 1 -4.37 -18.34 -45.84
N LEU A 2 -3.37 -18.13 -44.97
CA LEU A 2 -3.17 -18.91 -43.75
C LEU A 2 -4.12 -18.41 -42.66
N ASN A 3 -5.05 -19.27 -42.23
CA ASN A 3 -5.99 -19.01 -41.14
C ASN A 3 -5.30 -19.42 -39.82
N LEU A 4 -4.56 -18.50 -39.19
CA LEU A 4 -4.03 -18.71 -37.84
C LEU A 4 -5.17 -18.63 -36.82
N LYS A 5 -5.80 -19.78 -36.55
CA LYS A 5 -6.56 -19.96 -35.32
C LYS A 5 -5.55 -20.05 -34.17
N ASN A 6 -5.27 -18.91 -33.55
CA ASN A 6 -4.49 -18.82 -32.32
C ASN A 6 -5.23 -19.57 -31.21
N ASN A 7 -4.82 -20.82 -30.98
CA ASN A 7 -5.03 -21.53 -29.73
C ASN A 7 -4.16 -20.85 -28.66
N LEU A 8 -4.63 -19.73 -28.11
CA LEU A 8 -4.15 -19.23 -26.84
C LEU A 8 -4.57 -20.26 -25.80
N ARG A 9 -3.66 -21.17 -25.45
CA ARG A 9 -3.76 -22.01 -24.27
C ARG A 9 -3.96 -21.08 -23.07
N GLU A 10 -5.17 -21.08 -22.54
CA GLU A 10 -5.45 -20.56 -21.21
C GLU A 10 -4.49 -21.25 -20.24
N THR A 11 -3.63 -20.46 -19.61
CA THR A 11 -2.79 -20.96 -18.53
C THR A 11 -3.70 -21.20 -17.34
N GLU A 12 -3.67 -22.42 -16.79
CA GLU A 12 -4.45 -22.91 -15.64
C GLU A 12 -4.07 -22.22 -14.31
N TYR A 13 -3.80 -20.92 -14.32
CA TYR A 13 -3.45 -20.11 -13.14
C TYR A 13 -4.47 -19.00 -12.87
N GLN A 14 -5.70 -19.13 -13.35
CA GLN A 14 -6.82 -18.35 -12.86
C GLN A 14 -8.01 -19.25 -12.56
N ALA A 15 -8.22 -19.51 -11.26
CA ALA A 15 -9.53 -19.72 -10.62
C ALA A 15 -9.37 -20.58 -9.36
N GLN A 16 -8.45 -20.23 -8.45
CA GLN A 16 -8.70 -20.54 -7.05
C GLN A 16 -9.25 -19.28 -6.41
N ASN A 17 -10.59 -19.27 -6.31
CA ASN A 17 -11.39 -18.40 -5.46
C ASN A 17 -10.67 -18.22 -4.12
N THR A 18 -9.89 -17.16 -4.01
CA THR A 18 -9.40 -16.75 -2.71
C THR A 18 -10.57 -16.02 -2.11
N THR A 19 -11.31 -16.74 -1.26
CA THR A 19 -12.20 -16.21 -0.25
C THR A 19 -11.72 -14.82 0.14
N GLN A 20 -12.46 -13.79 -0.29
CA GLN A 20 -12.31 -12.42 0.19
C GLN A 20 -12.70 -12.43 1.68
N MET A 21 -11.84 -13.02 2.52
CA MET A 21 -11.80 -12.71 3.93
C MET A 21 -11.50 -11.21 3.99
N ASN A 22 -12.44 -10.47 4.59
CA ASN A 22 -12.37 -9.06 4.97
C ASN A 22 -10.94 -8.64 5.38
N LYS A 23 -10.07 -8.36 4.42
CA LYS A 23 -8.83 -7.65 4.69
C LYS A 23 -9.23 -6.19 4.80
N PRO A 24 -8.81 -5.47 5.86
CA PRO A 24 -9.04 -4.05 5.92
C PRO A 24 -8.48 -3.43 4.64
N GLN A 25 -9.36 -2.77 3.88
CA GLN A 25 -9.00 -2.14 2.62
C GLN A 25 -8.09 -0.96 2.95
N ILE A 26 -6.81 -1.09 2.59
CA ILE A 26 -5.85 0.00 2.76
C ILE A 26 -6.13 1.04 1.68
N GLU A 27 -6.33 2.28 2.11
CA GLU A 27 -6.67 3.42 1.26
C GLU A 27 -5.68 4.57 1.46
N ALA A 28 -5.72 5.57 0.58
CA ALA A 28 -4.95 6.79 0.79
C ALA A 28 -5.43 7.49 2.07
N GLY A 29 -4.49 8.05 2.82
CA GLY A 29 -4.78 8.77 4.06
C GLY A 29 -4.66 7.95 5.34
N ILE A 30 -4.23 6.68 5.26
CA ILE A 30 -4.07 5.84 6.44
C ILE A 30 -2.60 5.61 6.79
N TRP A 31 -2.33 5.45 8.08
CA TRP A 31 -1.03 5.01 8.58
C TRP A 31 -0.93 3.48 8.54
N VAL A 32 0.20 2.97 8.07
CA VAL A 32 0.47 1.53 7.91
C VAL A 32 1.84 1.12 8.45
N PHE A 33 1.97 -0.17 8.73
CA PHE A 33 3.23 -0.87 8.93
C PHE A 33 3.46 -1.90 7.83
N GLU A 34 4.72 -2.27 7.60
CA GLU A 34 5.02 -3.52 6.91
C GLU A 34 4.65 -4.74 7.77
N THR A 35 4.17 -5.80 7.13
CA THR A 35 3.77 -7.03 7.80
C THR A 35 4.96 -7.93 8.19
N LYS A 36 6.11 -7.80 7.50
CA LYS A 36 7.26 -8.72 7.63
C LYS A 36 8.60 -8.05 7.94
N ALA A 37 8.63 -6.73 8.09
CA ALA A 37 9.86 -5.96 8.26
C ALA A 37 9.72 -5.00 9.45
N PRO A 38 10.77 -4.25 9.85
CA PRO A 38 10.71 -3.44 11.06
C PRO A 38 9.51 -2.48 11.02
N LEU A 39 8.84 -2.35 12.17
CA LEU A 39 7.63 -1.57 12.37
C LEU A 39 7.95 -0.07 12.28
N VAL A 40 8.22 0.41 11.07
CA VAL A 40 8.34 1.84 10.77
C VAL A 40 6.98 2.34 10.29
N PRO A 41 6.34 3.30 10.98
CA PRO A 41 5.06 3.82 10.53
C PRO A 41 5.25 4.57 9.23
N MET A 42 4.39 4.30 8.25
CA MET A 42 4.38 4.97 6.96
C MET A 42 2.98 5.48 6.68
N TYR A 43 2.86 6.63 6.02
CA TYR A 43 1.59 7.20 5.62
C TYR A 43 1.30 6.87 4.16
N VAL A 44 0.12 6.33 3.86
CA VAL A 44 -0.28 6.05 2.48
C VAL A 44 -0.71 7.37 1.82
N GLY A 45 0.12 7.89 0.92
CA GLY A 45 -0.18 9.12 0.19
C GLY A 45 -1.13 8.89 -0.97
N LYS A 46 -0.90 7.82 -1.75
CA LYS A 46 -1.65 7.57 -2.99
C LYS A 46 -1.79 6.08 -3.27
N MET A 47 -2.99 5.68 -3.69
CA MET A 47 -3.21 4.33 -4.23
C MET A 47 -2.78 4.26 -5.69
N LEU A 48 -2.09 3.19 -6.05
CA LEU A 48 -1.67 2.91 -7.42
C LEU A 48 -2.41 1.67 -7.94
N GLY A 49 -2.38 1.47 -9.26
CA GLY A 49 -2.91 0.25 -9.87
C GLY A 49 -2.16 -1.02 -9.44
N TYR A 50 -2.75 -2.18 -9.72
CA TYR A 50 -2.14 -3.51 -9.51
C TYR A 50 -1.73 -3.80 -8.06
N GLY A 51 -2.48 -3.29 -7.08
CA GLY A 51 -2.25 -3.55 -5.65
C GLY A 51 -1.00 -2.87 -5.10
N MET A 52 -0.61 -1.74 -5.68
CA MET A 52 0.52 -0.91 -5.23
C MET A 52 0.01 0.38 -4.59
N CYS A 53 0.84 1.03 -3.79
CA CYS A 53 0.59 2.35 -3.23
C CYS A 53 1.90 3.12 -3.03
N GLU A 54 1.80 4.44 -2.92
CA GLU A 54 2.88 5.31 -2.47
C GLU A 54 2.75 5.52 -0.97
N VAL A 55 3.87 5.31 -0.27
CA VAL A 55 3.98 5.52 1.16
C VAL A 55 5.07 6.54 1.47
N ILE A 56 4.82 7.35 2.48
CA ILE A 56 5.70 8.42 2.92
C ILE A 56 6.17 8.09 4.34
N TYR A 57 7.47 8.13 4.56
CA TYR A 57 8.06 8.07 5.90
C TYR A 57 9.41 8.77 5.91
N GLY A 58 9.79 9.30 7.08
CA GLY A 58 11.05 10.02 7.24
C GLY A 58 11.14 10.68 8.60
N LYS A 59 12.37 10.96 9.05
CA LYS A 59 12.64 11.66 10.30
C LYS A 59 12.94 13.15 10.10
N SER A 60 13.03 13.60 8.85
CA SER A 60 13.32 14.98 8.47
C SER A 60 12.86 15.24 7.04
N LEU A 61 12.63 16.53 6.73
CA LEU A 61 12.38 16.99 5.37
C LEU A 61 13.68 16.95 4.52
N PRO A 62 13.58 16.73 3.19
CA PRO A 62 12.37 16.36 2.46
C PRO A 62 11.98 14.90 2.73
N PHE A 63 10.68 14.64 2.82
CA PHE A 63 10.19 13.28 2.98
C PHE A 63 10.42 12.45 1.72
N ARG A 64 10.76 11.18 1.92
CA ARG A 64 10.94 10.23 0.82
C ARG A 64 9.62 9.50 0.56
N VAL A 65 9.27 9.39 -0.72
CA VAL A 65 8.12 8.62 -1.19
C VAL A 65 8.61 7.30 -1.77
N TYR A 66 7.99 6.20 -1.34
CA TYR A 66 8.32 4.86 -1.80
C TYR A 66 7.09 4.14 -2.32
N LYS A 67 7.29 3.21 -3.27
CA LYS A 67 6.22 2.34 -3.77
C LYS A 67 6.23 1.02 -3.01
N LYS A 68 5.07 0.61 -2.50
CA LYS A 68 4.90 -0.64 -1.74
C LYS A 68 3.68 -1.42 -2.23
N ARG A 69 3.72 -2.75 -2.06
CA ARG A 69 2.58 -3.63 -2.32
C ARG A 69 1.62 -3.52 -1.14
N VAL A 70 0.34 -3.28 -1.41
CA VAL A 70 -0.70 -3.21 -0.38
C VAL A 70 -0.75 -4.51 0.44
N ALA A 71 -0.53 -5.66 -0.21
CA ALA A 71 -0.51 -6.97 0.45
C ALA A 71 0.60 -7.15 1.50
N THR A 72 1.64 -6.32 1.49
CA THR A 72 2.74 -6.35 2.47
C THR A 72 2.53 -5.34 3.59
N LEU A 73 1.38 -4.67 3.62
CA LEU A 73 1.07 -3.62 4.57
C LEU A 73 -0.09 -4.04 5.48
N ARG A 74 -0.15 -3.43 6.67
CA ARG A 74 -1.31 -3.47 7.55
C ARG A 74 -1.57 -2.07 8.11
N PRO A 75 -2.83 -1.68 8.34
CA PRO A 75 -3.13 -0.47 9.10
C PRO A 75 -2.45 -0.50 10.48
N LEU A 76 -2.10 0.68 10.97
CA LEU A 76 -1.81 0.85 12.40
C LEU A 76 -3.05 0.50 13.20
N LYS A 77 -2.84 -0.20 14.31
CA LYS A 77 -3.88 -0.48 15.30
C LYS A 77 -4.13 0.78 16.16
N PRO A 78 -5.30 0.91 16.81
CA PRO A 78 -5.60 2.06 17.67
C PRO A 78 -4.52 2.32 18.72
N GLU A 79 -4.00 1.27 19.34
CA GLU A 79 -2.92 1.35 20.33
C GLU A 79 -1.58 1.80 19.74
N GLU A 80 -1.39 1.77 18.42
CA GLU A 80 -0.15 2.17 17.73
C GLU A 80 -0.21 3.62 17.19
N LEU A 81 -1.39 4.24 17.15
CA LEU A 81 -1.57 5.60 16.60
C LEU A 81 -0.77 6.67 17.34
N HIS A 82 -0.43 6.44 18.60
CA HIS A 82 0.42 7.35 19.38
C HIS A 82 1.82 7.52 18.76
N LEU A 83 2.31 6.54 17.97
CA LEU A 83 3.62 6.59 17.31
C LEU A 83 3.69 7.68 16.22
N VAL A 84 2.54 8.08 15.69
CA VAL A 84 2.41 9.04 14.59
C VAL A 84 1.73 10.33 15.03
N ASN A 85 1.14 10.38 16.23
CA ASN A 85 0.57 11.59 16.80
C ASN A 85 1.66 12.53 17.38
N ASN A 86 2.52 13.02 16.50
CA ASN A 86 3.61 13.96 16.83
C ASN A 86 3.76 14.98 15.68
N PRO A 87 4.54 16.07 15.87
CA PRO A 87 4.70 17.10 14.85
C PRO A 87 5.15 16.54 13.48
N MET A 88 6.04 15.54 13.47
CA MET A 88 6.54 14.95 12.23
C MET A 88 5.44 14.19 11.48
N GLY A 89 4.58 13.45 12.19
CA GLY A 89 3.43 12.79 11.57
C GLY A 89 2.49 13.78 10.91
N ARG A 90 2.23 14.93 11.55
CA ARG A 90 1.41 16.01 10.99
C ARG A 90 2.02 16.61 9.72
N GLU A 91 3.33 16.82 9.70
CA GLU A 91 4.06 17.29 8.52
C GLU A 91 3.97 16.29 7.37
N ILE A 92 4.09 14.99 7.64
CA ILE A 92 3.93 13.93 6.63
C ILE A 92 2.51 13.95 6.05
N GLU A 93 1.49 14.04 6.90
CA GLU A 93 0.10 14.12 6.47
C GLU A 93 -0.18 15.36 5.62
N PHE A 94 0.35 16.51 6.03
CA PHE A 94 0.24 17.76 5.29
C PHE A 94 0.88 17.65 3.91
N ALA A 95 2.14 17.18 3.85
CA ALA A 95 2.88 17.00 2.60
C ALA A 95 2.15 16.05 1.64
N ALA A 96 1.53 14.98 2.14
CA ALA A 96 0.79 14.03 1.33
C ALA A 96 -0.51 14.61 0.74
N LYS A 97 -1.18 15.51 1.48
CA LYS A 97 -2.44 16.13 1.06
C LYS A 97 -2.23 17.31 0.11
N SER A 98 -1.03 17.88 0.08
CA SER A 98 -0.67 19.04 -0.73
C SER A 98 0.02 18.70 -2.07
N ALA A 99 0.20 17.41 -2.39
CA ALA A 99 0.89 16.92 -3.59
C ALA A 99 -0.10 16.44 -4.67
#